data_AF-A0A816HFR4-F1
#
_entry.id   AF-A0A816HFR4-F1
#
_cell.length_a   1.000
_cell.length_b   1.000
_cell.length_c   1.000
_cell.angle_alpha   90.00
_cell.angle_beta   90.00
_cell.angle_gamma   90.00
#
_symmetry.space_group_name_H-M   'P 1'
#
loop_
_entity.id
_entity.type
_entity.pdbx_description
1 polymer ?
#
loop_
_entity_poly.entity_id
_entity_poly.type
_entity_poly.pdbx_seq_one_letter_code
_entity_poly.pdbx_strand_id
1 'polypeptide(L)'
;MGRLQVAIDRGGTFTDVVARTSDGKIVTMKLLSEDTEKYKDAPTEAIRRLLKQESFPLNATDVDWIRMGTTVATNALLERKGERVALLVTKGFRDLLYIGNQSR
;
A
#
# COMPACT_ATOMS: atom_id res chain seq x y z
N MET A 1 11.10 -26.24 2.35
CA MET A 1 9.91 -25.41 2.63
C MET A 1 10.22 -23.99 2.17
N GLY A 2 9.32 -23.39 1.39
CA GLY A 2 9.42 -21.97 1.03
C GLY A 2 9.03 -21.06 2.19
N ARG A 3 9.15 -19.75 2.00
CA ARG A 3 8.66 -18.73 2.92
C ARG A 3 7.48 -18.00 2.27
N LEU A 4 6.64 -17.35 3.08
CA LEU A 4 5.47 -16.63 2.60
C LEU A 4 5.89 -15.42 1.76
N GLN A 5 5.27 -15.25 0.60
CA GLN A 5 5.49 -14.13 -0.30
C GLN A 5 4.17 -13.41 -0.53
N VAL A 6 4.09 -12.10 -0.33
CA VAL A 6 2.80 -11.37 -0.34
C VAL A 6 2.87 -10.11 -1.19
N ALA A 7 2.00 -10.01 -2.18
CA ALA A 7 1.72 -8.79 -2.93
C ALA A 7 0.36 -8.21 -2.51
N ILE A 8 0.33 -6.92 -2.21
CA ILE A 8 -0.85 -6.18 -1.73
C ILE A 8 -1.04 -4.96 -2.61
N ASP A 9 -2.26 -4.71 -3.06
CA ASP A 9 -2.67 -3.46 -3.68
C ASP A 9 -3.81 -2.84 -2.86
N ARG A 10 -3.50 -1.78 -2.10
CA ARG A 10 -4.48 -1.04 -1.31
C ARG A 10 -5.07 0.09 -2.14
N GLY A 11 -6.27 -0.14 -2.68
CA GLY A 11 -7.10 0.86 -3.33
C GLY A 11 -7.93 1.70 -2.34
N GLY A 12 -8.81 2.55 -2.86
CA GLY A 12 -9.71 3.38 -2.04
C GLY A 12 -10.78 2.58 -1.30
N THR A 13 -11.40 1.60 -1.95
CA THR A 13 -12.49 0.80 -1.38
C THR A 13 -12.06 -0.59 -0.96
N PHE A 14 -11.20 -1.23 -1.75
CA PHE A 14 -10.74 -2.59 -1.50
C PHE A 14 -9.22 -2.68 -1.49
N THR A 15 -8.73 -3.62 -0.70
CA THR A 15 -7.36 -4.08 -0.69
C THR A 15 -7.33 -5.48 -1.29
N ASP A 16 -6.68 -5.60 -2.43
CA ASP A 16 -6.46 -6.85 -3.16
C ASP A 16 -5.13 -7.47 -2.71
N VAL A 17 -5.11 -8.78 -2.50
CA VAL A 17 -3.94 -9.49 -1.99
C VAL A 17 -3.75 -10.79 -2.75
N VAL A 18 -2.50 -11.02 -3.16
CA VAL A 18 -2.04 -12.27 -3.76
C VAL A 18 -0.83 -12.74 -2.97
N ALA A 19 -0.89 -13.98 -2.47
CA ALA A 19 0.18 -14.56 -1.70
C ALA A 19 0.59 -15.92 -2.26
N ARG A 20 1.88 -16.24 -2.13
CA ARG A 20 2.41 -17.59 -2.31
C ARG A 20 2.83 -18.14 -0.96
N THR A 21 2.18 -19.22 -0.54
CA THR A 21 2.43 -19.92 0.72
C THR A 21 3.75 -20.69 0.71
N SER A 22 4.18 -21.16 1.88
CA SER A 22 5.42 -21.92 2.05
C SER A 22 5.44 -23.26 1.30
N ASP A 23 4.26 -23.85 1.08
CA ASP A 23 4.06 -25.05 0.25
C ASP A 23 3.88 -24.74 -1.25
N GLY A 24 3.95 -23.46 -1.63
CA GLY A 24 3.93 -23.00 -3.01
C GLY A 24 2.55 -22.74 -3.58
N LYS A 25 1.46 -22.90 -2.82
CA LYS A 25 0.09 -22.57 -3.26
C LYS A 25 -0.08 -21.06 -3.42
N ILE A 26 -0.98 -20.67 -4.32
CA ILE A 26 -1.40 -19.28 -4.48
C ILE A 26 -2.71 -19.07 -3.73
N VAL A 27 -2.74 -18.04 -2.89
CA VAL A 27 -3.92 -17.62 -2.13
C VAL A 27 -4.24 -16.19 -2.51
N THR A 28 -5.51 -15.91 -2.74
CA THR A 28 -6.01 -14.56 -3.03
C THR A 28 -7.04 -14.15 -1.99
N MET A 29 -7.04 -12.88 -1.62
CA MET A 29 -8.07 -12.34 -0.74
C MET A 29 -8.39 -10.88 -1.07
N LYS A 30 -9.61 -10.48 -0.75
CA LYS A 30 -10.12 -9.11 -0.88
C LYS A 30 -10.65 -8.66 0.46
N LEU A 31 -10.13 -7.54 0.93
CA LEU A 31 -10.60 -6.87 2.15
C LEU A 31 -11.16 -5.49 1.77
N LEU A 32 -12.06 -4.96 2.59
CA LEU A 32 -12.36 -3.53 2.52
C LEU A 32 -11.09 -2.77 2.93
N SER A 33 -10.74 -1.71 2.22
CA SER A 33 -9.57 -0.88 2.56
C SER A 33 -9.70 -0.20 3.90
N GLU A 34 -10.95 0.03 4.34
CA GLU A 34 -11.31 0.56 5.65
C GLU A 34 -12.54 -0.18 6.19
N ASP A 35 -12.39 -0.82 7.35
CA ASP A 35 -13.46 -1.50 8.10
C ASP A 35 -13.07 -1.47 9.59
N THR A 36 -13.23 -0.29 10.19
CA THR A 36 -12.72 0.03 11.54
C THR A 36 -13.33 -0.82 12.65
N GLU A 37 -14.48 -1.45 12.40
CA GLU A 37 -15.11 -2.38 13.35
C GLU A 37 -14.39 -3.73 13.41
N LYS A 38 -13.75 -4.16 12.31
CA LYS A 38 -13.14 -5.49 12.22
C LYS A 38 -11.62 -5.46 12.31
N TYR A 39 -10.96 -4.43 11.80
CA TYR A 39 -9.50 -4.31 11.78
C TYR A 39 -9.04 -2.87 11.62
N LYS A 40 -7.82 -2.58 12.11
CA LYS A 40 -7.23 -1.23 12.01
C LYS A 40 -6.71 -0.91 10.61
N ASP A 41 -6.17 -1.90 9.93
CA ASP A 41 -5.47 -1.74 8.64
C ASP A 41 -5.61 -3.02 7.81
N ALA A 42 -6.10 -2.89 6.58
CA ALA A 42 -6.38 -4.03 5.70
C ALA A 42 -5.12 -4.81 5.28
N PRO A 43 -4.01 -4.17 4.85
CA PRO A 43 -2.74 -4.87 4.60
C PRO A 43 -2.24 -5.69 5.79
N THR A 44 -2.22 -5.10 6.98
CA THR A 44 -1.76 -5.78 8.21
C THR A 44 -2.67 -6.95 8.55
N GLU A 45 -3.99 -6.78 8.41
CA GLU A 45 -4.97 -7.83 8.64
C GLU A 45 -4.83 -8.99 7.63
N ALA A 46 -4.57 -8.69 6.35
CA ALA A 46 -4.35 -9.71 5.33
C ALA A 46 -3.13 -10.57 5.66
N ILE A 47 -2.00 -9.96 6.03
CA ILE A 47 -0.79 -10.68 6.44
C ILE A 47 -1.07 -11.55 7.66
N ARG A 48 -1.79 -11.02 8.66
CA ARG A 48 -2.17 -11.78 9.86
C ARG A 48 -3.00 -13.02 9.53
N ARG A 49 -3.97 -12.91 8.61
CA ARG A 49 -4.80 -14.05 8.15
C ARG A 49 -3.95 -15.11 7.43
N LEU A 50 -3.02 -14.69 6.58
CA LEU A 50 -2.12 -15.59 5.86
C LEU A 50 -1.17 -16.35 6.80
N LEU A 51 -0.54 -15.65 7.76
CA LEU A 51 0.31 -16.28 8.77
C LEU A 51 -0.47 -17.30 9.63
N LYS A 52 -1.71 -16.96 10.02
CA LYS A 52 -2.58 -17.88 10.75
C LYS A 52 -2.95 -19.12 9.93
N GLN A 53 -3.19 -18.97 8.63
CA GLN A 53 -3.51 -20.10 7.75
C GLN A 53 -2.34 -21.08 7.61
N GLU A 54 -1.11 -20.57 7.56
CA GLU A 54 0.11 -21.38 7.49
C GLU A 54 0.50 -22.01 8.84
N SER A 55 -0.26 -21.73 9.91
CA SER A 55 0.08 -22.10 11.29
C SER A 55 1.46 -21.57 11.73
N PHE A 56 1.94 -20.50 11.09
CA PHE A 56 3.16 -19.85 11.52
C PHE A 56 2.90 -19.09 12.82
N PRO A 57 3.84 -19.09 13.78
CA PRO A 57 3.85 -18.04 14.78
C PRO A 57 3.88 -16.68 14.07
N LEU A 58 3.37 -15.62 14.70
CA LEU A 58 3.43 -14.26 14.15
C LEU A 58 4.88 -13.73 14.19
N ASN A 59 5.79 -14.39 13.49
CA ASN A 59 7.21 -14.10 13.41
C ASN A 59 7.55 -13.65 12.00
N ALA A 60 8.26 -12.53 11.89
CA ALA A 60 8.67 -11.95 10.60
C ALA A 60 9.62 -12.86 9.79
N THR A 61 10.25 -13.85 10.43
CA THR A 61 11.18 -14.79 9.79
C THR A 61 10.51 -15.74 8.78
N ASP A 62 9.19 -15.89 8.86
CA ASP A 62 8.41 -16.78 8.00
C ASP A 62 7.95 -16.10 6.70
N VAL A 63 8.21 -14.79 6.57
CA VAL A 63 7.91 -13.98 5.39
C VAL A 63 9.21 -13.70 4.62
N ASP A 64 9.21 -14.03 3.33
CA ASP A 64 10.33 -13.75 2.42
C ASP A 64 10.32 -12.28 1.98
N TRP A 65 9.17 -11.84 1.45
CA TRP A 65 8.97 -10.46 1.04
C TRP A 65 7.51 -10.06 1.09
N ILE A 66 7.31 -8.76 1.27
CA ILE A 66 6.03 -8.09 1.13
C ILE A 66 6.22 -6.99 0.09
N ARG A 67 5.36 -6.97 -0.93
CA ARG A 67 5.27 -5.88 -1.92
C ARG A 67 3.93 -5.20 -1.73
N MET A 68 3.97 -3.89 -1.51
CA MET A 68 2.75 -3.11 -1.30
C MET A 68 2.68 -1.98 -2.33
N GLY A 69 1.64 -2.03 -3.17
CA GLY A 69 1.15 -0.91 -3.95
C GLY A 69 -0.02 -0.25 -3.22
N THR A 70 -0.20 1.06 -3.42
CA THR A 70 -1.39 1.75 -2.94
C THR A 70 -1.74 2.95 -3.80
N THR A 71 -3.02 3.24 -3.90
CA THR A 71 -3.54 4.44 -4.60
C THR A 71 -3.70 5.64 -3.67
N VAL A 72 -3.38 5.52 -2.37
CA VAL A 72 -3.61 6.59 -1.37
C VAL A 72 -2.95 7.90 -1.78
N ALA A 73 -1.69 7.88 -2.21
CA ALA A 73 -0.97 9.09 -2.61
C ALA A 73 -1.59 9.74 -3.86
N THR A 74 -1.93 8.94 -4.87
CA THR A 74 -2.55 9.43 -6.10
C THR A 74 -3.93 10.02 -5.82
N ASN A 75 -4.74 9.35 -4.98
CA ASN A 75 -6.06 9.85 -4.60
C ASN A 75 -5.96 11.13 -3.77
N ALA A 76 -5.01 11.20 -2.83
CA ALA A 76 -4.73 12.42 -2.07
C ALA A 76 -4.36 13.60 -2.98
N LEU A 77 -3.56 13.35 -4.02
CA LEU A 77 -3.20 14.36 -5.02
C LEU A 77 -4.42 14.82 -5.84
N LEU A 78 -5.19 13.87 -6.38
CA LEU A 78 -6.37 14.16 -7.21
C LEU A 78 -7.48 14.87 -6.43
N GLU A 79 -7.73 14.45 -5.18
CA GLU A 79 -8.73 15.05 -4.30
C GLU A 79 -8.22 16.29 -3.57
N ARG A 80 -6.97 16.70 -3.82
CA ARG A 80 -6.28 17.81 -3.13
C ARG A 80 -6.31 17.71 -1.60
N LYS A 81 -6.29 16.47 -1.08
CA LYS A 81 -6.22 16.15 0.35
C LYS A 81 -4.77 15.94 0.78
N GLY A 82 -3.99 17.01 0.72
CA GLY A 82 -2.61 17.04 1.21
C GLY A 82 -2.45 18.02 2.38
N GLU A 83 -1.28 17.98 3.00
CA GLU A 83 -0.89 18.97 4.00
C GLU A 83 -0.46 20.29 3.36
N ARG A 84 -0.57 21.40 4.12
CA ARG A 84 -0.08 22.70 3.64
C ARG A 84 1.44 22.67 3.53
N VAL A 85 1.95 23.05 2.36
CA VAL A 85 3.39 23.12 2.06
C VAL A 85 3.80 24.52 1.65
N ALA A 86 5.07 24.87 1.88
CA ALA A 86 5.68 26.11 1.40
C ALA A 86 6.70 25.78 0.30
N LEU A 87 6.73 26.61 -0.76
CA LEU A 87 7.74 26.53 -1.80
C LEU A 87 8.79 27.62 -1.56
N LEU A 88 10.04 27.22 -1.32
CA LEU A 88 11.19 28.12 -1.25
C LEU A 88 11.95 28.06 -2.57
N VAL A 89 12.10 29.20 -3.24
CA VAL A 89 12.76 29.33 -4.54
C VAL A 89 13.64 30.56 -4.57
N THR A 90 14.62 30.57 -5.47
CA THR A 90 15.50 31.72 -5.72
C THR A 90 14.68 32.95 -6.11
N LYS A 91 15.12 34.14 -5.65
CA LYS A 91 14.52 35.42 -6.03
C LYS A 91 14.42 35.54 -7.55
N GLY A 92 13.24 35.89 -8.05
CA GLY A 92 12.94 35.98 -9.48
C GLY A 92 12.27 34.74 -10.08
N PHE A 93 12.12 33.64 -9.34
CA PHE A 93 11.57 32.37 -9.85
C PHE A 93 10.23 31.96 -9.21
N ARG A 94 9.43 32.93 -8.76
CA ARG A 94 8.14 32.65 -8.07
C ARG A 94 7.15 31.87 -8.94
N ASP A 95 7.19 32.10 -10.25
CA ASP A 95 6.15 31.63 -11.17
C ASP A 95 6.47 30.28 -11.82
N LEU A 96 7.53 29.59 -11.40
CA LEU A 96 7.98 28.32 -11.99
C LEU A 96 6.86 27.27 -12.11
N LEU A 97 6.05 27.08 -11.05
CA LEU A 97 4.97 26.09 -11.07
C LEU A 97 3.80 26.50 -11.98
N TYR A 98 3.61 27.79 -12.22
CA TYR A 98 2.58 28.30 -13.14
C TYR A 98 3.03 28.23 -14.59
N ILE A 99 4.30 28.54 -14.87
CA ILE A 99 4.91 28.45 -16.20
C ILE A 99 5.05 26.98 -16.64
N GLY A 100 5.30 26.07 -15.69
CA GLY A 100 5.55 24.67 -15.97
C GLY A 100 6.84 24.46 -16.75
N ASN A 101 6.86 23.47 -17.64
CA ASN A 101 8.03 23.10 -18.44
C ASN A 101 7.98 23.63 -19.89
N GLN A 102 7.04 24.52 -20.20
CA GLN A 102 6.78 25.04 -21.56
C GLN A 102 6.70 23.95 -22.65
N SER A 103 6.39 22.71 -22.29
CA SER A 103 6.22 21.63 -23.25
C SER A 103 4.89 21.85 -23.97
N ARG A 104 4.99 22.25 -25.23
CA ARG A 104 3.86 22.42 -26.16
C ARG A 104 3.95 21.38 -27.26
#